data_AF-A0A7X8IUJ6-F1
#
_entry.id   AF-A0A7X8IUJ6-F1
#
_cell.length_a   1.000
_cell.length_b   1.000
_cell.length_c   1.000
_cell.angle_alpha   90.00
_cell.angle_beta   90.00
_cell.angle_gamma   90.00
#
_symmetry.space_group_name_H-M   'P 1'
#
loop_
_entity.id
_entity.type
_entity.pdbx_description
1 polymer ?
#
loop_
_entity_poly.entity_id
_entity_poly.type
_entity_poly.pdbx_seq_one_letter_code
_entity_poly.pdbx_strand_id
1 'polypeptide(L)'
;MDGFSIWYILAPWYAAAIALSFACPRLFTAIAFDSGGVASGPLSSTFVLALLIGASEAVGGNPGTDAFGLIAMIAVTPIVTIQILGWLYALYAKKGGHA
;
A
#
# COMPACT_ATOMS: atom_id res chain seq x y z
N MET A 1 -9.50 -22.88 -10.66
CA MET A 1 -8.05 -22.85 -10.94
C MET A 1 -7.42 -22.04 -9.82
N ASP A 2 -7.03 -22.72 -8.75
CA ASP A 2 -6.40 -22.08 -7.58
C ASP A 2 -4.95 -21.72 -7.95
N GLY A 3 -4.78 -20.62 -8.68
CA GLY A 3 -3.47 -20.29 -9.24
C GLY A 3 -2.64 -19.38 -8.35
N PHE A 4 -3.26 -18.34 -7.78
CA PHE A 4 -2.51 -17.25 -7.19
C PHE A 4 -3.31 -16.56 -6.10
N SER A 5 -2.96 -16.85 -4.84
CA SER A 5 -3.59 -16.19 -3.70
C SER A 5 -3.08 -14.77 -3.55
N ILE A 6 -4.00 -13.82 -3.36
CA ILE A 6 -3.67 -12.42 -3.07
C ILE A 6 -2.77 -12.26 -1.84
N TRP A 7 -2.77 -13.24 -0.93
CA TRP A 7 -1.89 -13.27 0.24
C TRP A 7 -0.41 -13.27 -0.12
N TYR A 8 -0.02 -13.87 -1.25
CA TYR A 8 1.37 -13.82 -1.73
C TYR A 8 1.81 -12.42 -2.12
N ILE A 9 0.87 -11.51 -2.37
CA ILE A 9 1.14 -10.10 -2.61
C ILE A 9 0.99 -9.32 -1.29
N LEU A 10 -0.16 -9.41 -0.62
CA LEU A 10 -0.45 -8.57 0.56
C LEU A 10 0.51 -8.81 1.72
N ALA A 11 0.80 -10.06 2.05
CA ALA A 11 1.65 -10.39 3.18
C ALA A 11 3.07 -9.77 3.07
N PRO A 12 3.82 -9.93 1.96
CA PRO A 12 5.12 -9.31 1.84
C PRO A 12 5.07 -7.78 1.81
N TRP A 13 4.03 -7.15 1.23
CA TRP A 13 3.91 -5.69 1.26
C TRP A 13 3.70 -5.13 2.67
N TYR A 14 2.83 -5.77 3.46
CA TYR A 14 2.65 -5.37 4.86
C TYR A 14 3.88 -5.70 5.71
N ALA A 15 4.55 -6.83 5.48
CA ALA A 15 5.81 -7.15 6.14
C ALA A 15 6.90 -6.10 5.82
N ALA A 16 7.00 -5.66 4.56
CA ALA A 16 7.91 -4.60 4.14
C ALA A 16 7.56 -3.25 4.80
N ALA A 17 6.26 -2.91 4.88
CA ALA A 17 5.81 -1.70 5.57
C ALA A 17 6.20 -1.70 7.05
N ILE A 18 6.06 -2.83 7.75
CA ILE A 18 6.47 -2.96 9.15
C ILE A 18 8.00 -2.88 9.26
N ALA A 19 8.74 -3.58 8.40
CA ALA A 19 10.20 -3.57 8.40
C ALA A 19 10.76 -2.15 8.17
N LEU A 20 10.22 -1.41 7.19
CA LEU A 20 10.60 -0.04 6.89
C LEU A 20 10.28 0.93 8.04
N SER A 21 9.26 0.64 8.84
CA SER A 21 8.86 1.52 9.96
C SER A 21 9.94 1.61 11.03
N PHE A 22 10.81 0.60 11.15
CA PHE A 22 11.96 0.63 12.05
C PHE A 22 13.14 1.45 11.52
N ALA A 23 13.24 1.61 10.19
CA ALA A 23 14.35 2.32 9.54
C ALA A 23 13.99 3.77 9.14
N CYS A 24 12.71 4.06 8.97
CA CYS A 24 12.19 5.36 8.54
C CYS A 24 12.02 6.33 9.72
N PRO A 25 12.26 7.65 9.55
CA PRO A 25 11.99 8.63 10.60
C PRO A 25 10.51 8.66 11.00
N ARG A 26 10.22 8.85 12.30
CA ARG A 26 8.87 8.79 12.87
C ARG A 26 7.83 9.66 12.14
N LEU A 27 8.24 10.83 11.65
CA LEU A 27 7.37 11.73 10.89
C LEU A 27 6.87 11.10 9.58
N PHE A 28 7.78 10.51 8.81
CA PHE A 28 7.42 9.84 7.54
C PHE A 28 6.60 8.59 7.79
N THR A 29 6.90 7.83 8.84
CA THR A 29 6.07 6.67 9.25
C THR A 29 4.65 7.13 9.61
N ALA A 30 4.48 8.23 10.35
CA ALA A 30 3.15 8.75 10.70
C ALA A 30 2.35 9.17 9.45
N ILE A 31 2.98 9.93 8.54
CA ILE A 31 2.35 10.35 7.28
C ILE A 31 2.00 9.14 6.40
N ALA A 32 2.88 8.14 6.36
CA ALA A 32 2.66 6.92 5.59
C ALA A 32 1.41 6.18 6.05
N PHE A 33 1.22 5.96 7.35
CA PHE A 33 0.04 5.25 7.87
C PHE A 33 -1.25 6.08 7.79
N ASP A 34 -1.18 7.40 7.95
CA ASP A 34 -2.33 8.30 7.78
C ASP A 34 -2.82 8.33 6.31
N SER A 35 -1.88 8.45 5.37
CA SER A 35 -2.17 8.44 3.93
C SER A 35 -2.68 7.11 3.41
N GLY A 36 -2.32 5.98 4.03
CA GLY A 36 -2.90 4.66 3.72
C GLY A 36 -4.41 4.63 3.94
N GLY A 37 -4.88 5.21 5.05
CA GLY A 37 -6.31 5.35 5.34
C GLY A 37 -7.02 6.27 4.34
N VAL A 38 -6.42 7.40 3.99
CA VAL A 38 -6.95 8.35 3.00
C VAL A 38 -7.01 7.75 1.59
N ALA A 39 -6.00 6.98 1.19
CA ALA A 39 -5.97 6.31 -0.11
C ALA A 39 -7.03 5.21 -0.23
N SER A 40 -7.33 4.50 0.87
CA SER A 40 -8.48 3.59 0.96
C SER A 40 -9.80 4.28 1.26
N GLY A 41 -9.80 5.62 1.26
CA GLY A 41 -10.91 6.44 1.70
C GLY A 41 -12.19 6.30 0.86
N PRO A 42 -13.20 7.13 1.14
CA PRO A 42 -14.54 7.00 0.56
C PRO A 42 -14.56 6.95 -0.97
N LEU A 43 -13.65 7.64 -1.66
CA LEU A 43 -13.57 7.62 -3.12
C LEU A 43 -13.07 6.27 -3.67
N SER A 44 -12.04 5.67 -3.05
CA SER A 44 -11.55 4.34 -3.45
C SER A 44 -12.53 3.24 -3.06
N SER A 45 -13.14 3.33 -1.88
CA SER A 45 -14.08 2.31 -1.41
C SER A 45 -15.45 2.35 -2.10
N THR A 46 -15.85 3.48 -2.69
CA THR A 46 -17.14 3.58 -3.41
C THR A 46 -16.97 3.40 -4.91
N PHE A 47 -16.15 4.23 -5.57
CA PHE A 47 -16.00 4.22 -7.02
C PHE A 47 -15.10 3.08 -7.49
N VAL A 48 -13.88 2.99 -6.93
CA VAL A 48 -12.90 1.99 -7.39
C VAL A 48 -13.37 0.59 -7.04
N LEU A 49 -13.93 0.37 -5.84
CA LEU A 49 -14.48 -0.93 -5.48
C LEU A 49 -15.62 -1.36 -6.43
N ALA A 50 -16.57 -0.47 -6.74
CA ALA A 50 -17.65 -0.78 -7.68
C ALA A 50 -17.13 -1.10 -9.09
N LEU A 51 -16.12 -0.35 -9.56
CA LEU A 51 -15.44 -0.62 -10.83
C LEU A 51 -14.77 -2.01 -10.82
N LEU A 52 -14.09 -2.36 -9.74
CA LEU A 52 -13.37 -3.63 -9.61
C LEU A 52 -14.31 -4.82 -9.49
N ILE A 53 -15.47 -4.66 -8.85
CA ILE A 53 -16.52 -5.66 -8.82
C ILE A 53 -17.00 -5.92 -10.26
N GLY A 54 -17.38 -4.87 -11.00
CA GLY A 54 -17.84 -5.02 -12.39
C GLY A 54 -16.77 -5.61 -13.32
N ALA A 55 -15.50 -5.22 -13.12
CA ALA A 55 -14.38 -5.81 -13.86
C ALA A 55 -14.17 -7.29 -13.52
N SER A 56 -14.25 -7.68 -12.25
CA SER A 56 -14.14 -9.08 -11.82
C SER A 56 -15.28 -9.93 -12.37
N GLU A 57 -16.51 -9.44 -12.35
CA GLU A 57 -17.67 -10.12 -12.95
C GLU A 57 -17.51 -10.31 -14.46
N ALA A 58 -17.04 -9.28 -15.18
CA ALA A 58 -16.84 -9.33 -16.63
C ALA A 58 -15.80 -10.39 -17.08
N VAL A 59 -14.83 -10.72 -16.22
CA VAL A 59 -13.81 -11.75 -16.48
C VAL A 59 -14.13 -13.10 -15.83
N GLY A 60 -15.29 -13.24 -15.17
CA GLY A 60 -15.69 -14.46 -14.47
C GLY A 60 -14.86 -14.76 -13.21
N GLY A 61 -14.30 -13.72 -12.58
CA GLY A 61 -13.53 -13.81 -11.34
C GLY A 61 -14.41 -13.92 -10.09
N ASN A 62 -13.79 -13.76 -8.93
CA ASN A 62 -14.49 -13.70 -7.64
C ASN A 62 -14.42 -12.27 -7.10
N PRO A 63 -15.50 -11.46 -7.22
CA PRO A 63 -15.47 -10.06 -6.82
C PRO A 63 -15.11 -9.85 -5.35
N GLY A 64 -15.45 -10.81 -4.48
CA GLY A 64 -15.13 -10.76 -3.07
C GLY A 64 -13.63 -10.81 -2.80
N THR A 65 -12.87 -11.62 -3.53
CA THR A 65 -11.41 -11.69 -3.37
C THR A 65 -10.68 -10.67 -4.24
N ASP A 66 -11.15 -10.48 -5.47
CA ASP A 66 -10.43 -9.70 -6.48
C ASP A 66 -10.57 -8.20 -6.20
N ALA A 67 -11.80 -7.73 -5.96
CA ALA A 67 -12.05 -6.31 -5.75
C ALA A 67 -11.51 -5.84 -4.40
N PHE A 68 -11.79 -6.57 -3.32
CA PHE A 68 -11.25 -6.23 -1.99
C PHE A 68 -9.74 -6.43 -1.91
N GLY A 69 -9.20 -7.43 -2.60
CA GLY A 69 -7.76 -7.65 -2.71
C GLY A 69 -7.04 -6.46 -3.35
N LEU A 70 -7.59 -5.92 -4.44
CA LEU A 70 -7.01 -4.73 -5.08
C LEU A 70 -7.16 -3.46 -4.23
N ILE A 71 -8.28 -3.31 -3.49
CA ILE A 71 -8.44 -2.19 -2.56
C ILE A 71 -7.40 -2.25 -1.44
N ALA A 72 -7.11 -3.43 -0.89
CA ALA A 72 -6.03 -3.60 0.08
C ALA A 72 -4.65 -3.23 -0.50
N MET A 73 -4.42 -3.51 -1.79
CA MET A 73 -3.21 -3.08 -2.49
C MET A 73 -3.10 -1.57 -2.64
N ILE A 74 -4.21 -0.89 -2.94
CA ILE A 74 -4.27 0.58 -2.99
C ILE A 74 -3.93 1.17 -1.62
N ALA A 75 -4.38 0.55 -0.52
CA ALA A 75 -4.10 1.02 0.83
C ALA A 75 -2.62 0.89 1.25
N VAL A 76 -1.95 -0.20 0.88
CA VAL A 76 -0.54 -0.45 1.29
C VAL A 76 0.48 0.33 0.45
N THR A 77 0.13 0.68 -0.79
CA THR A 77 1.00 1.40 -1.73
C THR A 77 1.55 2.74 -1.19
N PRO A 78 0.73 3.69 -0.69
CA PRO A 78 1.23 4.95 -0.13
C PRO A 78 2.05 4.72 1.14
N ILE A 79 1.67 3.73 1.97
CA ILE A 79 2.38 3.39 3.21
C ILE A 79 3.84 3.05 2.88
N VAL A 80 4.06 2.17 1.91
CA VAL A 80 5.43 1.73 1.55
C VAL A 80 6.17 2.81 0.79
N THR A 81 5.51 3.52 -0.14
CA THR A 81 6.13 4.56 -0.97
C THR A 81 6.66 5.72 -0.13
N ILE A 82 5.86 6.21 0.83
CA ILE A 82 6.25 7.32 1.71
C ILE A 82 7.36 6.90 2.68
N GLN A 83 7.32 5.66 3.19
CA GLN A 83 8.40 5.15 4.03
C GLN A 83 9.73 5.02 3.28
N ILE A 84 9.71 4.54 2.03
CA ILE A 84 10.90 4.49 1.18
C ILE A 84 11.44 5.92 0.96
N LEU A 85 10.57 6.88 0.63
CA LEU A 85 10.96 8.28 0.47
C LEU A 85 11.60 8.85 1.74
N GLY A 86 10.98 8.61 2.90
CA GLY A 86 11.51 9.06 4.19
C GLY A 86 12.85 8.43 4.55
N TRP A 87 13.02 7.15 4.23
CA TRP A 87 14.29 6.46 4.42
C TRP A 87 15.38 7.02 3.50
N LEU A 88 15.09 7.20 2.21
CA LEU A 88 16.01 7.83 1.26
C LEU A 88 16.40 9.24 1.71
N TYR A 89 15.42 10.06 2.11
CA TYR A 89 15.65 11.40 2.63
C TYR A 89 16.61 11.39 3.83
N ALA A 90 16.42 10.48 4.78
CA ALA A 90 17.30 10.34 5.93
C ALA A 90 18.74 9.96 5.53
N LEU A 91 18.91 9.09 4.53
CA LEU A 91 20.23 8.72 3.99
C LEU A 91 20.93 9.91 3.30
N TYR A 92 20.19 10.69 2.51
CA TYR A 92 20.71 11.89 1.84
C TYR A 92 21.10 12.96 2.85
N ALA A 93 20.25 13.25 3.84
CA ALA A 93 20.54 14.21 4.89
C ALA A 93 21.80 13.83 5.68
N LYS A 94 22.02 12.53 5.95
CA LYS A 94 23.23 12.03 6.60
C LYS A 94 24.50 12.20 5.76
N LYS A 95 24.40 12.10 4.43
CA LYS A 95 25.54 12.32 3.51
C LYS A 95 25.92 13.79 3.33
N GLY A 96 24.96 14.71 3.49
CA GLY A 96 25.20 16.16 3.41
C GLY A 96 25.79 16.79 4.68
N GLY A 97 25.98 16.01 5.75
CA GLY A 97 26.41 16.49 7.07
C GLY A 97 27.91 16.68 7.28
N HIS A 98 28.61 17.30 6.33
CA HIS A 98 29.86 18.05 6.55
C HIS A 98 29.92 19.23 5.57
N ALA A 99 29.30 20.34 5.96
CA ALA A 99 29.67 21.69 5.54
C ALA A 99 29.37 22.62 6.72
#